data_AF-A0A941ZC07-F1
#
_entry.id   AF-A0A941ZC07-F1
#
_cell.length_a   1.000
_cell.length_b   1.000
_cell.length_c   1.000
_cell.angle_alpha   90.00
_cell.angle_beta   90.00
_cell.angle_gamma   90.00
#
_symmetry.space_group_name_H-M   'P 1'
#
loop_
_entity.id
_entity.type
_entity.pdbx_description
1 polymer ?
#
loop_
_entity_poly.entity_id
_entity_poly.type
_entity_poly.pdbx_seq_one_letter_code
_entity_poly.pdbx_strand_id
1 'polypeptide(L)'
;MPRSAASSTTACRGWRAFSAEAPDALHALGLAIGAFGASTVIGAFVFGWPSIIAVIINYVKQGDARGTWLESHFRWQIRTFWFALAWVILVGLVGAALAIVLIGFAIWGVGLLLLGLWAIYRIARGWLQLKDRRPMPLPA
;
A
#
# COMPACT_ATOMS: atom_id res chain seq x y z
N MET A 1 40.07 -7.46 -54.85
CA MET A 1 39.09 -7.82 -53.81
C MET A 1 39.13 -6.78 -52.70
N PRO A 2 38.10 -5.94 -52.48
CA PRO A 2 37.99 -5.16 -51.24
C PRO A 2 36.67 -5.48 -50.52
N ARG A 3 36.76 -6.01 -49.30
CA ARG A 3 35.65 -6.03 -48.32
C ARG A 3 36.23 -5.73 -46.94
N SER A 4 35.43 -5.03 -46.12
CA SER A 4 35.40 -5.06 -44.64
C SER A 4 36.11 -4.00 -43.78
N ALA A 5 36.18 -2.72 -44.18
CA ALA A 5 36.65 -1.66 -43.25
C ALA A 5 35.52 -0.87 -42.52
N ALA A 6 34.25 -1.07 -42.87
CA ALA A 6 33.15 -0.22 -42.39
C ALA A 6 32.46 -0.70 -41.08
N SER A 7 32.75 -1.90 -40.57
CA SER A 7 32.00 -2.51 -39.47
C SER A 7 32.50 -2.18 -38.05
N SER A 8 33.77 -1.80 -37.88
CA SER A 8 34.38 -1.64 -36.55
C SER A 8 33.98 -0.35 -35.82
N THR A 9 33.79 0.74 -36.55
CA THR A 9 33.51 2.05 -35.95
C THR A 9 32.09 2.15 -35.40
N THR A 10 31.11 1.55 -36.07
CA THR A 10 29.69 1.59 -35.66
C THR A 10 29.45 0.73 -34.43
N ALA A 11 30.08 -0.45 -34.37
CA ALA A 11 30.02 -1.33 -33.20
C ALA A 11 30.65 -0.68 -31.95
N CYS A 12 31.83 -0.07 -32.09
CA CYS A 12 32.50 0.66 -31.00
C CYS A 12 31.72 1.88 -30.50
N ARG A 13 30.95 2.54 -31.37
CA ARG A 13 30.13 3.70 -31.00
C ARG A 13 28.88 3.27 -30.23
N GLY A 14 28.22 2.21 -30.69
CA GLY A 14 27.07 1.61 -29.99
C GLY A 14 27.45 1.05 -28.61
N TRP A 15 28.62 0.41 -28.49
CA TRP A 15 29.11 -0.12 -27.22
C TRP A 15 29.36 0.97 -26.17
N ARG A 16 29.92 2.12 -26.58
CA ARG A 16 30.16 3.25 -25.67
C ARG A 16 28.88 3.94 -25.22
N ALA A 17 27.91 4.11 -26.12
CA ALA A 17 26.59 4.66 -25.78
C ALA A 17 25.88 3.77 -24.74
N PHE A 18 25.82 2.46 -24.99
CA PHE A 18 25.25 1.50 -24.04
C PHE A 18 25.95 1.51 -22.68
N SER A 19 27.28 1.58 -22.64
CA SER A 19 28.03 1.62 -21.37
C SER A 19 27.85 2.92 -20.58
N ALA A 20 27.52 4.02 -21.25
CA ALA A 20 27.27 5.31 -20.60
C ALA A 20 25.84 5.41 -20.03
N GLU A 21 24.87 4.77 -20.68
CA GLU A 21 23.45 4.81 -20.28
C GLU A 21 23.10 3.77 -19.21
N ALA A 22 23.82 2.64 -19.17
CA ALA A 22 23.54 1.54 -18.25
C ALA A 22 23.57 1.93 -16.74
N PRO A 23 24.53 2.74 -16.23
CA PRO A 23 24.57 3.15 -14.83
C PRO A 23 23.35 3.99 -14.41
N ASP A 24 22.92 4.93 -15.25
CA ASP A 24 21.78 5.79 -14.96
C ASP A 24 20.47 5.00 -14.97
N ALA A 25 20.34 4.03 -15.89
CA ALA A 25 19.22 3.09 -15.91
C ALA A 25 19.18 2.20 -14.66
N LEU A 26 20.34 1.74 -14.17
CA LEU A 26 20.45 0.94 -12.94
C LEU A 26 20.12 1.76 -11.69
N HIS A 27 20.54 3.02 -11.61
CA HIS A 27 20.17 3.92 -10.53
C HIS A 27 18.67 4.24 -10.53
N ALA A 28 18.09 4.52 -11.70
CA ALA A 28 16.65 4.73 -11.84
C ALA A 28 15.85 3.49 -11.41
N LEU A 29 16.30 2.29 -11.80
CA LEU A 29 15.72 1.03 -11.36
C LEU A 29 15.85 0.83 -9.84
N GLY A 30 17.02 1.11 -9.26
CA GLY A 30 17.25 1.03 -7.83
C GLY A 30 16.37 1.98 -7.02
N LEU A 31 16.20 3.22 -7.48
CA LEU A 31 15.28 4.20 -6.88
C LEU A 31 13.82 3.73 -6.97
N ALA A 32 13.40 3.16 -8.11
CA ALA A 32 12.05 2.64 -8.29
C ALA A 32 11.78 1.43 -7.36
N ILE A 33 12.69 0.46 -7.31
CA ILE A 33 12.58 -0.72 -6.44
C ILE A 33 12.66 -0.30 -4.97
N GLY A 34 13.58 0.60 -4.61
CA GLY A 34 13.77 1.08 -3.25
C GLY A 34 12.56 1.85 -2.73
N ALA A 35 11.98 2.75 -3.52
CA ALA A 35 10.78 3.48 -3.15
C ALA A 35 9.57 2.55 -3.00
N PHE A 36 9.41 1.57 -3.89
CA PHE A 36 8.32 0.58 -3.83
C PHE A 36 8.48 -0.40 -2.65
N GLY A 37 9.72 -0.84 -2.39
CA GLY A 37 10.05 -1.71 -1.25
C GLY A 37 9.92 -1.00 0.09
N ALA A 38 10.44 0.22 0.23
CA ALA A 38 10.37 0.96 1.50
C ALA A 38 8.92 1.31 1.88
N SER A 39 8.10 1.72 0.92
CA SER A 39 6.68 2.03 1.15
C SER A 39 5.86 0.80 1.54
N THR A 40 6.12 -0.37 0.94
CA THR A 40 5.46 -1.62 1.33
C THR A 40 5.88 -2.09 2.72
N VAL A 41 7.16 -1.98 3.08
CA VAL A 41 7.64 -2.39 4.42
C VAL A 41 7.07 -1.50 5.52
N ILE A 42 7.11 -0.17 5.36
CA ILE A 42 6.55 0.77 6.34
C ILE A 42 5.03 0.59 6.44
N GLY A 43 4.34 0.48 5.30
CA GLY A 43 2.90 0.23 5.26
C GLY A 43 2.51 -1.09 5.91
N ALA A 44 3.23 -2.18 5.63
CA ALA A 44 2.98 -3.49 6.23
C ALA A 44 3.27 -3.51 7.73
N PHE A 45 4.23 -2.72 8.20
CA PHE A 45 4.54 -2.65 9.63
C PHE A 45 3.52 -1.80 10.41
N VAL A 46 3.05 -0.69 9.83
CA VAL A 46 2.05 0.20 10.47
C VAL A 46 0.63 -0.35 10.34
N PHE A 47 0.28 -0.91 9.18
CA PHE A 47 -1.08 -1.36 8.86
C PHE A 47 -1.23 -2.89 8.76
N GLY A 48 -0.16 -3.68 8.77
CA GLY A 48 -0.22 -5.14 8.70
C GLY A 48 -0.24 -5.76 10.09
N TRP A 49 0.93 -5.87 10.74
CA TRP A 49 1.07 -6.59 12.02
C TRP A 49 0.18 -6.03 13.15
N PRO A 50 0.19 -4.71 13.44
CA PRO A 50 -0.67 -4.14 14.47
C PRO A 50 -2.16 -4.33 14.16
N SER A 51 -2.54 -4.28 12.88
CA SER A 51 -3.93 -4.43 12.44
C SER A 51 -4.44 -5.87 12.62
N ILE A 52 -3.58 -6.86 12.33
CA ILE A 52 -3.88 -8.28 12.59
C ILE A 52 -4.04 -8.52 14.09
N ILE A 53 -3.12 -8.02 14.90
CA ILE A 53 -3.22 -8.15 16.37
C ILE A 53 -4.52 -7.48 16.87
N ALA A 54 -4.84 -6.29 16.37
CA ALA A 54 -6.06 -5.57 16.75
C ALA A 54 -7.34 -6.33 16.40
N VAL A 55 -7.45 -6.94 15.22
CA VAL A 55 -8.65 -7.70 14.84
C VAL A 55 -8.78 -8.99 15.65
N ILE A 56 -7.68 -9.66 15.97
CA ILE A 56 -7.67 -10.84 16.85
C ILE A 56 -8.21 -10.46 18.23
N ILE A 57 -7.68 -9.39 18.84
CA ILE A 57 -8.14 -8.91 20.14
C ILE A 57 -9.64 -8.59 20.09
N ASN A 58 -10.11 -7.96 19.01
CA ASN A 58 -11.53 -7.66 18.85
C ASN A 58 -12.40 -8.92 18.80
N TYR A 59 -12.00 -9.95 18.06
CA TYR A 59 -12.76 -11.21 18.03
C TYR A 59 -12.76 -11.94 19.37
N VAL A 60 -11.61 -11.97 20.07
CA VAL A 60 -11.50 -12.61 21.39
C VAL A 60 -12.35 -11.87 22.42
N LYS A 61 -12.26 -10.53 22.47
CA LYS A 61 -12.99 -9.71 23.46
C LYS A 61 -14.45 -9.42 23.10
N GLN A 62 -14.87 -9.69 21.87
CA GLN A 62 -16.27 -9.51 21.46
C GLN A 62 -17.23 -10.36 22.30
N GLY A 63 -16.80 -11.57 22.72
CA GLY A 63 -17.59 -12.46 23.58
C GLY A 63 -17.93 -11.83 24.93
N ASP A 64 -16.96 -11.18 25.56
CA ASP A 64 -17.09 -10.54 26.88
C ASP A 64 -17.94 -9.26 26.83
N ALA A 65 -18.07 -8.66 25.65
CA ALA A 65 -18.77 -7.40 25.46
C ALA A 65 -20.27 -7.56 25.14
N ARG A 66 -20.78 -8.80 25.01
CA ARG A 66 -22.16 -9.08 24.63
C ARG A 66 -23.16 -8.43 25.60
N GLY A 67 -24.19 -7.78 25.06
CA GLY A 67 -25.21 -7.10 25.86
C GLY A 67 -24.77 -5.76 26.45
N THR A 68 -23.57 -5.28 26.11
CA THR A 68 -23.09 -3.94 26.49
C THR A 68 -22.96 -3.05 25.26
N TRP A 69 -22.83 -1.73 25.48
CA TRP A 69 -22.57 -0.78 24.40
C TRP A 69 -21.25 -1.05 23.65
N LEU A 70 -20.29 -1.78 24.26
CA LEU A 70 -19.03 -2.16 23.63
C LEU A 70 -19.20 -3.17 22.49
N GLU A 71 -20.26 -3.99 22.50
CA GLU A 71 -20.52 -4.96 21.43
C GLU A 71 -20.58 -4.28 20.05
N SER A 72 -21.21 -3.09 20.00
CA SER A 72 -21.29 -2.27 18.79
C SER A 72 -19.93 -1.75 18.32
N HIS A 73 -19.03 -1.45 19.25
CA HIS A 73 -17.68 -0.98 18.99
C HIS A 73 -16.81 -2.09 18.39
N PHE A 74 -16.81 -3.27 19.01
CA PHE A 74 -16.06 -4.42 18.49
C PHE A 74 -16.52 -4.82 17.08
N ARG A 75 -17.84 -4.88 16.86
CA ARG A 75 -18.41 -5.13 15.52
C ARG A 75 -17.97 -4.09 14.49
N TRP A 76 -17.94 -2.82 14.88
CA TRP A 76 -17.52 -1.75 14.00
C TRP A 76 -16.03 -1.80 13.66
N GLN A 77 -15.17 -2.12 14.63
CA GLN A 77 -13.73 -2.26 14.40
C GLN A 77 -13.44 -3.44 13.48
N ILE A 78 -14.10 -4.59 13.68
CA ILE A 78 -13.99 -5.77 12.80
C ILE A 78 -14.39 -5.43 11.36
N ARG A 79 -15.52 -4.73 11.16
CA ARG A 79 -15.94 -4.30 9.80
C ARG A 79 -14.93 -3.37 9.15
N THR A 80 -14.34 -2.46 9.93
CA THR A 80 -13.34 -1.50 9.42
C THR A 80 -12.08 -2.22 8.96
N PHE A 81 -11.65 -3.27 9.66
CA PHE A 81 -10.56 -4.14 9.23
C PHE A 81 -10.84 -4.78 7.87
N TRP A 82 -12.02 -5.40 7.69
CA TRP A 82 -12.37 -6.05 6.42
C TRP A 82 -12.47 -5.07 5.25
N PHE A 83 -13.01 -3.86 5.47
CA PHE A 83 -13.02 -2.82 4.45
C PHE A 83 -11.60 -2.34 4.12
N ALA A 84 -10.75 -2.13 5.12
CA ALA A 84 -9.36 -1.74 4.89
C ALA A 84 -8.61 -2.81 4.10
N LEU A 85 -8.77 -4.09 4.44
CA LEU A 85 -8.16 -5.21 3.74
C LEU A 85 -8.61 -5.27 2.28
N ALA A 86 -9.91 -5.11 2.01
CA ALA A 86 -10.44 -5.08 0.65
C ALA A 86 -9.85 -3.92 -0.18
N TRP A 87 -9.73 -2.72 0.41
CA TRP A 87 -9.11 -1.57 -0.26
C TRP A 87 -7.63 -1.77 -0.55
N VAL A 88 -6.87 -2.35 0.39
CA VAL A 88 -5.45 -2.67 0.17
C VAL A 88 -5.29 -3.65 -0.98
N ILE A 89 -6.11 -4.70 -1.03
CA ILE A 89 -6.09 -5.68 -2.13
C ILE A 89 -6.46 -5.00 -3.46
N LEU A 90 -7.50 -4.16 -3.49
CA LEU A 90 -7.93 -3.46 -4.70
C LEU A 90 -6.86 -2.50 -5.21
N VAL A 91 -6.32 -1.64 -4.35
CA VAL A 91 -5.24 -0.69 -4.70
C VAL A 91 -3.97 -1.45 -5.11
N GLY A 92 -3.67 -2.57 -4.44
CA GLY A 92 -2.57 -3.45 -4.81
C GLY A 92 -2.73 -4.05 -6.21
N LEU A 93 -3.89 -4.61 -6.53
CA LEU A 93 -4.19 -5.23 -7.82
C LEU A 93 -4.24 -4.19 -8.95
N VAL A 94 -4.96 -3.08 -8.73
CA VAL A 94 -5.06 -1.98 -9.69
C VAL A 94 -3.69 -1.33 -9.89
N GLY A 95 -2.97 -1.05 -8.80
CA GLY A 95 -1.62 -0.50 -8.85
C GLY A 95 -0.63 -1.40 -9.57
N ALA A 96 -0.66 -2.71 -9.32
CA ALA A 96 0.21 -3.68 -10.01
C ALA A 96 -0.14 -3.80 -11.50
N ALA A 97 -1.42 -3.82 -11.86
CA ALA A 97 -1.86 -3.88 -13.25
C ALA A 97 -1.47 -2.60 -14.02
N LEU A 98 -1.58 -1.44 -13.37
CA LEU A 98 -1.23 -0.14 -13.94
C LEU A 98 0.26 0.20 -13.81
N ALA A 99 1.06 -0.52 -13.02
CA ALA A 99 2.49 -0.26 -12.83
C ALA A 99 3.31 -0.39 -14.13
N ILE A 100 2.76 -1.10 -15.14
CA ILE A 100 3.30 -1.14 -16.50
C ILE A 100 3.27 0.25 -17.17
N VAL A 101 2.39 1.14 -16.70
CA VAL A 101 2.26 2.54 -17.12
C VAL A 101 2.70 3.44 -15.96
N LEU A 102 3.50 4.48 -16.20
CA LEU A 102 3.93 5.45 -15.16
C LEU A 102 2.79 6.01 -14.29
N ILE A 103 1.53 5.95 -14.78
CA ILE A 103 0.30 6.33 -14.09
C ILE A 103 0.00 5.45 -12.85
N GLY A 104 0.46 4.19 -12.82
CA GLY A 104 0.26 3.29 -11.68
C GLY A 104 0.84 3.82 -10.37
N PHE A 105 1.97 4.54 -10.43
CA PHE A 105 2.61 5.15 -9.25
C PHE A 105 1.76 6.26 -8.62
N ALA A 106 1.12 7.10 -9.46
CA ALA A 106 0.24 8.16 -8.96
C ALA A 106 -1.01 7.58 -8.29
N ILE A 107 -1.61 6.55 -8.89
CA ILE A 107 -2.80 5.86 -8.32
C ILE A 107 -2.44 5.17 -7.00
N TRP A 108 -1.29 4.51 -6.92
CA TRP A 108 -0.87 3.81 -5.73
C TRP A 108 -0.57 4.78 -4.57
N GLY A 109 0.16 5.87 -4.84
CA GLY A 109 0.44 6.91 -3.85
C GLY A 109 -0.81 7.65 -3.36
N VAL A 110 -1.66 8.11 -4.28
CA VAL A 110 -2.92 8.81 -3.93
C VAL A 110 -3.90 7.87 -3.24
N GLY A 111 -4.02 6.63 -3.71
CA GLY A 111 -4.90 5.62 -3.12
C GLY A 111 -4.53 5.28 -1.68
N LEU A 112 -3.23 5.11 -1.39
CA LEU A 112 -2.76 4.87 -0.02
C LEU A 112 -2.94 6.08 0.88
N LEU A 113 -2.70 7.30 0.38
CA LEU A 113 -2.96 8.53 1.15
C LEU A 113 -4.44 8.67 1.52
N LEU A 114 -5.35 8.46 0.56
CA LEU A 114 -6.79 8.51 0.80
C LEU A 114 -7.23 7.42 1.79
N LEU A 115 -6.70 6.21 1.67
CA LEU A 115 -6.97 5.11 2.60
C LEU A 115 -6.47 5.45 4.01
N GLY A 116 -5.28 6.04 4.13
CA GLY A 116 -4.72 6.51 5.39
C GLY A 116 -5.59 7.59 6.03
N LEU A 117 -6.00 8.59 5.26
CA LEU A 117 -6.87 9.67 5.74
C LEU A 117 -8.24 9.14 6.21
N TRP A 118 -8.80 8.19 5.46
CA TRP A 118 -10.04 7.50 5.83
C TRP A 118 -9.88 6.66 7.11
N ALA A 119 -8.76 5.94 7.26
CA ALA A 119 -8.47 5.15 8.44
C ALA A 119 -8.32 6.06 9.68
N ILE A 120 -7.61 7.18 9.56
CA ILE A 120 -7.47 8.19 10.63
C ILE A 120 -8.85 8.72 11.02
N TYR A 121 -9.66 9.13 10.05
CA TYR A 121 -11.03 9.59 10.30
C TYR A 121 -11.87 8.55 11.06
N ARG A 122 -11.81 7.28 10.65
CA ARG A 122 -12.53 6.19 11.30
C ARG A 122 -12.05 6.01 12.74
N ILE A 123 -10.75 5.90 12.97
CA ILE A 123 -10.16 5.76 14.30
C ILE A 123 -10.60 6.93 15.20
N ALA A 124 -10.50 8.16 14.73
CA ALA A 124 -10.92 9.35 15.47
C ALA A 124 -12.41 9.32 15.83
N ARG A 125 -13.29 8.94 14.89
CA ARG A 125 -14.73 8.82 15.14
C ARG A 125 -15.04 7.73 16.17
N GLY A 126 -14.35 6.59 16.10
CA GLY A 126 -14.46 5.52 17.09
C GLY A 126 -14.01 5.97 18.48
N TRP A 127 -12.89 6.68 18.56
CA TRP A 127 -12.33 7.16 19.82
C TRP A 127 -13.22 8.20 20.51
N LEU A 128 -13.81 9.12 19.75
CA LEU A 128 -14.78 10.10 20.25
C LEU A 128 -16.01 9.42 20.88
N GLN A 129 -16.57 8.41 20.23
CA GLN A 129 -17.75 7.69 20.76
C GLN A 129 -17.41 6.80 21.96
N LEU A 130 -16.21 6.24 22.01
CA LEU A 130 -15.71 5.47 23.14
C LEU A 130 -15.59 6.36 24.40
N LYS A 131 -15.04 7.57 24.23
CA LYS A 131 -14.90 8.56 25.31
C LYS A 131 -16.28 8.99 25.87
N ASP A 132 -17.25 9.12 24.98
CA ASP A 132 -18.61 9.54 25.34
C ASP A 132 -19.49 8.37 25.82
N ARG A 133 -18.96 7.14 25.90
CA ARG A 133 -19.68 5.90 26.26
C ARG A 133 -20.95 5.68 25.42
N ARG A 134 -20.93 6.11 24.16
CA ARG A 134 -22.06 5.97 23.24
C ARG A 134 -21.88 4.74 22.35
N PRO A 135 -22.95 3.99 22.04
CA PRO A 135 -22.87 2.90 21.07
C PRO A 135 -22.59 3.42 19.66
N MET A 136 -21.94 2.59 18.84
CA MET A 136 -21.65 2.89 17.45
C MET A 136 -22.93 2.84 16.59
N PRO A 137 -23.21 3.84 15.75
CA PRO A 137 -24.32 3.77 14.79
C PRO A 137 -24.02 2.67 13.76
N LEU A 138 -24.62 1.52 14.00
CA LEU A 138 -24.67 0.40 13.08
C LEU A 138 -25.93 0.58 12.20
N PRO A 139 -25.84 0.44 10.87
CA PRO A 139 -27.05 0.27 10.07
C PRO A 139 -27.79 -0.97 10.57
N ALA A 140 -29.09 -0.82 10.81
CA ALA A 140 -29.99 -1.86 11.29
C ALA A 140 -29.97 -3.10 10.38
#